data_AF-A0A832GZ46-F1
#
_entry.id   AF-A0A832GZ46-F1
#
_cell.length_a   1.000
_cell.length_b   1.000
_cell.length_c   1.000
_cell.angle_alpha   90.00
_cell.angle_beta   90.00
_cell.angle_gamma   90.00
#
_symmetry.space_group_name_H-M   'P 1'
#
loop_
_entity.id
_entity.type
_entity.pdbx_description
1 polymer ?
#
loop_
_entity_poly.entity_id
_entity_poly.type
_entity_poly.pdbx_seq_one_letter_code
_entity_poly.pdbx_strand_id
1 'polypeptide(L)'
;MSARNELAILVGGPAGSGVFATGTIAAKALVYHGYSVFATNEYPSLIRGGHQWFLVVARWGGEVLAHRRPLDAILALDERTVELHAGELREGGIIVCDEG
;
A
#
# COMPACT_ATOMS: atom_id res chain seq x y z
N MET A 1 6.57 -14.66 -20.17
CA MET A 1 6.21 -13.72 -19.09
C MET A 1 7.26 -13.86 -18.00
N SER A 2 8.14 -12.86 -17.84
CA SER A 2 9.07 -12.83 -16.71
C SER A 2 8.27 -12.73 -15.41
N ALA A 3 8.54 -13.61 -14.43
CA ALA A 3 7.90 -13.52 -13.13
C ALA A 3 8.23 -12.16 -12.51
N ARG A 4 7.19 -11.41 -12.11
CA ARG A 4 7.38 -10.13 -11.46
C ARG A 4 7.72 -10.42 -10.00
N ASN A 5 8.99 -10.24 -9.63
CA ASN A 5 9.48 -10.52 -8.28
C ASN A 5 9.26 -9.34 -7.31
N GLU A 6 8.43 -8.36 -7.69
CA GLU A 6 8.20 -7.15 -6.92
C GLU A 6 6.71 -6.83 -6.85
N LEU A 7 6.27 -6.31 -5.71
CA LEU A 7 4.89 -6.03 -5.36
C LEU A 7 4.78 -4.66 -4.68
N ALA A 8 3.90 -3.79 -5.17
CA ALA A 8 3.55 -2.50 -4.58
C ALA A 8 2.09 -2.51 -4.08
N ILE A 9 1.89 -2.40 -2.77
CA ILE A 9 0.58 -2.39 -2.11
C ILE A 9 0.36 -1.05 -1.41
N LEU A 10 -0.69 -0.34 -1.77
CA LEU A 10 -1.12 0.86 -1.04
C LEU A 10 -2.25 0.50 -0.07
N VAL A 11 -2.11 0.87 1.19
CA VAL A 11 -3.20 0.89 2.16
C VAL A 11 -3.64 2.34 2.31
N GLY A 12 -4.92 2.65 2.19
CA GLY A 12 -5.43 4.01 2.38
C GLY A 12 -6.74 4.03 3.16
N GLY A 13 -7.05 5.19 3.76
CA GLY A 13 -8.29 5.38 4.48
C GLY A 13 -8.31 6.65 5.33
N PRO A 14 -9.40 6.88 6.08
CA PRO A 14 -9.54 8.07 6.89
C PRO A 14 -8.62 8.00 8.12
N ALA A 15 -8.18 9.15 8.61
CA ALA A 15 -7.34 9.23 9.81
C ALA A 15 -7.99 8.50 11.00
N GLY A 16 -7.25 7.56 11.61
CA GLY A 16 -7.73 6.74 12.72
C GLY A 16 -8.34 5.38 12.33
N SER A 17 -8.53 5.08 11.05
CA SER A 17 -9.05 3.78 10.57
C SER A 17 -8.06 2.61 10.68
N GLY A 18 -6.81 2.88 11.07
CA GLY A 18 -5.78 1.84 11.19
C GLY A 18 -4.89 1.65 9.96
N VAL A 19 -4.91 2.58 8.99
CA VAL A 19 -4.02 2.57 7.79
C VAL A 19 -2.58 2.17 8.12
N PHE A 20 -1.97 2.83 9.13
CA PHE A 20 -0.58 2.55 9.52
C PHE A 20 -0.40 1.14 10.11
N ALA A 21 -1.35 0.68 10.92
CA ALA A 21 -1.31 -0.65 11.51
C ALA A 21 -1.41 -1.72 10.43
N THR A 22 -2.39 -1.59 9.53
CA THR A 22 -2.61 -2.50 8.39
C THR A 22 -1.39 -2.53 7.45
N GLY A 23 -0.86 -1.36 7.08
CA GLY A 23 0.35 -1.27 6.24
C GLY A 23 1.58 -1.90 6.91
N THR A 24 1.75 -1.71 8.22
CA THR A 24 2.83 -2.32 8.99
C THR A 24 2.69 -3.85 9.07
N ILE A 25 1.48 -4.36 9.26
CA ILE A 25 1.20 -5.81 9.27
C ILE A 25 1.53 -6.41 7.91
N ALA A 26 1.07 -5.80 6.82
CA ALA A 26 1.37 -6.24 5.45
C ALA A 26 2.88 -6.26 5.18
N ALA A 27 3.59 -5.18 5.54
CA ALA A 27 5.04 -5.08 5.40
C ALA A 27 5.77 -6.17 6.20
N LYS A 28 5.41 -6.38 7.46
CA LYS A 28 6.02 -7.41 8.31
C LYS A 28 5.77 -8.81 7.79
N ALA A 29 4.56 -9.11 7.32
CA ALA A 29 4.25 -10.41 6.72
C ALA A 29 5.17 -10.70 5.53
N LEU A 30 5.38 -9.72 4.64
CA LEU A 30 6.29 -9.86 3.50
C LEU A 30 7.74 -10.07 3.94
N VAL A 31 8.21 -9.33 4.95
CA VAL A 31 9.55 -9.54 5.55
C VAL A 31 9.70 -10.96 6.12
N TYR A 32 8.69 -11.46 6.86
CA TYR A 32 8.71 -12.82 7.40
C TYR A 32 8.73 -13.90 6.32
N HIS A 33 8.19 -13.59 5.14
CA HIS A 33 8.27 -14.44 3.97
C HIS A 33 9.51 -14.20 3.11
N GLY A 34 10.53 -13.48 3.60
CA GLY A 34 11.85 -13.34 2.96
C GLY A 34 11.94 -12.26 1.88
N TYR A 35 10.98 -11.34 1.82
CA TYR A 35 11.04 -10.18 0.92
C TYR A 35 11.87 -9.05 1.55
N SER A 36 12.63 -8.34 0.72
CA SER A 36 13.12 -7.01 1.07
C SER A 36 11.97 -6.03 0.93
N VAL A 37 11.72 -5.20 1.95
CA VAL A 37 10.56 -4.30 2.00
C VAL A 37 11.00 -2.86 2.23
N PHE A 38 10.44 -1.95 1.43
CA PHE A 38 10.49 -0.51 1.62
C PHE A 38 9.08 0.01 1.88
N ALA A 39 8.89 0.71 2.99
CA ALA A 39 7.62 1.28 3.38
C ALA A 39 7.66 2.81 3.35
N THR A 40 6.61 3.44 2.82
CA THR A 40 6.44 4.89 2.82
C THR A 40 5.08 5.22 3.38
N ASN A 41 5.05 6.03 4.44
CA ASN A 41 3.81 6.51 5.04
C ASN A 41 3.67 8.00 4.82
N GLU A 42 2.48 8.44 4.41
CA GLU A 42 2.14 9.86 4.38
C GLU A 42 1.43 10.22 5.68
N TYR A 43 2.10 11.02 6.51
CA TYR A 43 1.56 11.52 7.77
C TYR A 43 1.23 13.02 7.59
N PRO A 44 0.01 13.38 7.19
CA PRO A 44 -0.37 14.78 7.08
C PRO A 44 -0.33 15.47 8.45
N SER A 45 -0.04 16.77 8.48
CA SER A 45 0.01 17.58 9.71
C SER A 45 -1.37 17.80 10.38
N LEU A 46 -2.42 17.15 9.88
CA LEU A 46 -3.75 17.19 10.50
C LEU A 46 -3.81 16.25 11.70
N ILE A 47 -4.12 16.82 12.87
CA ILE A 47 -4.31 16.07 14.12
C ILE A 47 -5.60 15.23 14.08
N ARG A 48 -6.61 15.65 13.31
CA ARG A 48 -7.89 14.95 13.12
C ARG A 48 -8.43 15.15 11.70
N GLY A 49 -8.98 14.09 11.11
CA GLY A 49 -9.57 14.09 9.78
C GLY A 49 -8.54 14.02 8.64
N GLY A 50 -9.01 13.78 7.43
CA GLY A 50 -8.18 13.65 6.23
C GLY A 50 -7.93 12.20 5.81
N HIS A 51 -7.35 12.06 4.63
CA HIS A 51 -6.94 10.80 4.02
C HIS A 51 -5.50 10.49 4.40
N GLN A 52 -5.23 9.27 4.82
CA GLN A 52 -3.88 8.77 5.06
C GLN A 52 -3.64 7.57 4.15
N TRP A 53 -2.40 7.39 3.73
CA TRP A 53 -1.99 6.18 3.04
C TRP A 53 -0.61 5.70 3.47
N PHE A 54 -0.40 4.40 3.25
CA PHE A 54 0.81 3.67 3.56
C PHE A 54 1.13 2.76 2.38
N LEU A 55 2.26 3.01 1.72
CA LEU A 55 2.74 2.23 0.59
C LEU A 55 3.78 1.21 1.06
N VAL A 56 3.58 -0.05 0.70
CA VAL A 56 4.52 -1.16 0.89
C VAL A 56 5.04 -1.59 -0.47
N VAL A 57 6.36 -1.51 -0.69
CA VAL A 57 7.02 -2.08 -1.86
C VAL A 57 7.89 -3.23 -1.40
N ALA A 58 7.69 -4.42 -1.95
CA ALA A 58 8.39 -5.64 -1.56
C ALA A 58 9.01 -6.35 -2.76
N ARG A 59 10.23 -6.87 -2.61
CA ARG A 59 10.94 -7.62 -3.65
C ARG A 59 11.50 -8.93 -3.12
N TRP A 60 11.34 -9.98 -3.91
CA TRP A 60 11.96 -11.28 -3.68
C TRP A 60 13.33 -11.37 -4.38
N GLY A 61 14.34 -11.87 -3.66
CA GLY A 61 15.66 -12.16 -4.22
C GLY A 61 16.50 -10.92 -4.57
N GLY A 62 16.24 -9.78 -3.95
CA GLY A 62 17.00 -8.54 -4.12
C GLY A 62 16.50 -7.42 -3.21
N GLU A 63 17.18 -6.27 -3.23
CA GLU A 63 16.82 -5.11 -2.39
C GLU A 63 15.79 -4.19 -3.05
N VAL A 64 14.96 -3.55 -2.23
CA VAL A 64 14.10 -2.41 -2.61
C VAL A 64 14.70 -1.13 -2.02
N LEU A 65 15.04 -0.16 -2.88
CA LEU A 65 15.70 1.08 -2.47
C LEU A 65 14.80 2.33 -2.56
N ALA A 66 13.59 2.20 -3.09
CA ALA A 66 12.69 3.33 -3.28
C ALA A 66 11.21 2.91 -3.34
N HIS A 67 10.33 3.90 -3.14
CA HIS A 67 8.92 3.77 -3.49
C HIS A 67 8.75 3.63 -5.01
N ARG A 68 7.64 3.01 -5.45
CA ARG A 68 7.38 2.75 -6.86
C ARG A 68 5.92 2.99 -7.21
N ARG A 69 5.71 3.44 -8.46
CA ARG A 69 4.46 3.35 -9.21
C ARG A 69 4.70 2.58 -10.53
N PRO A 70 3.68 1.96 -11.16
CA PRO A 70 2.28 1.85 -10.73
C PRO A 70 2.07 0.83 -9.59
N LEU A 71 0.93 0.90 -8.92
CA LEU A 71 0.53 0.02 -7.82
C LEU A 71 0.06 -1.34 -8.35
N ASP A 72 0.37 -2.42 -7.62
CA ASP A 72 -0.13 -3.77 -7.92
C ASP A 72 -1.44 -4.08 -7.18
N ALA A 73 -1.61 -3.51 -5.97
CA ALA A 73 -2.83 -3.64 -5.19
C ALA A 73 -3.14 -2.39 -4.35
N ILE A 74 -4.43 -2.14 -4.11
CA ILE A 74 -4.93 -1.12 -3.18
C ILE A 74 -5.82 -1.80 -2.13
N LEU A 75 -5.50 -1.59 -0.85
CA LEU A 75 -6.32 -1.92 0.31
C LEU A 75 -6.98 -0.63 0.80
N ALA A 76 -8.21 -0.40 0.36
CA ALA A 76 -9.00 0.79 0.66
C ALA A 76 -9.88 0.54 1.89
N LEU A 77 -9.65 1.31 2.96
CA LEU A 77 -10.47 1.29 4.17
C LEU A 77 -11.64 2.29 4.10
N ASP A 78 -11.79 2.96 2.96
CA ASP A 78 -12.96 3.75 2.56
C ASP A 78 -13.02 3.88 1.02
N GLU A 79 -14.20 4.21 0.49
CA GLU A 79 -14.38 4.43 -0.95
C GLU A 79 -13.50 5.57 -1.47
N ARG A 80 -13.28 6.60 -0.66
CA ARG A 80 -12.43 7.76 -1.01
C ARG A 80 -11.00 7.35 -1.38
N THR A 81 -10.46 6.32 -0.74
CA THR A 81 -9.15 5.77 -1.10
C THR A 81 -9.12 5.29 -2.55
N VAL A 82 -10.19 4.61 -2.99
CA VAL A 82 -10.32 4.13 -4.37
C VAL A 82 -10.37 5.32 -5.32
N GLU A 83 -11.20 6.32 -5.04
CA GLU A 83 -11.31 7.53 -5.86
C GLU A 83 -9.96 8.25 -6.04
N LEU A 84 -9.15 8.32 -4.99
CA LEU A 84 -7.87 9.02 -5.01
C LEU A 84 -6.75 8.24 -5.70
N HIS A 85 -6.73 6.91 -5.59
CA HIS A 85 -5.57 6.10 -6.00
C HIS A 85 -5.83 5.10 -7.12
N ALA A 86 -7.07 4.85 -7.55
CA ALA A 86 -7.36 3.87 -8.61
C ALA A 86 -6.63 4.17 -9.92
N GLY A 87 -6.39 5.45 -10.23
CA GLY A 87 -5.61 5.86 -11.42
C GLY A 87 -4.12 5.49 -11.36
N GLU A 88 -3.60 5.12 -10.19
CA GLU A 88 -2.22 4.67 -10.00
C GLU A 88 -2.07 3.15 -10.13
N LEU A 89 -3.19 2.42 -10.16
CA LEU A 89 -3.22 0.97 -10.26
C LEU A 89 -2.84 0.54 -11.68
N ARG A 90 -1.95 -0.45 -11.77
CA ARG A 90 -1.62 -1.04 -13.08
C ARG A 90 -2.83 -1.77 -13.67
N GLU A 91 -2.76 -2.02 -14.98
CA GLU A 91 -3.69 -2.94 -15.63
C GLU A 91 -3.65 -4.33 -14.96
N GLY A 92 -4.84 -4.86 -14.65
CA GLY A 92 -5.01 -6.11 -13.93
C GLY A 92 -4.51 -6.09 -12.47
N GLY A 93 -4.35 -4.91 -11.87
CA GLY A 93 -4.17 -4.76 -10.42
C GLY A 93 -5.47 -5.04 -9.66
N ILE A 94 -5.37 -5.18 -8.34
CA ILE A 94 -6.51 -5.55 -7.49
C ILE A 94 -6.82 -4.42 -6.50
N ILE A 95 -8.09 -4.10 -6.34
CA ILE A 95 -8.58 -3.23 -5.25
C ILE A 95 -9.42 -4.08 -4.32
N VAL A 96 -9.11 -4.03 -3.03
CA VAL A 96 -9.96 -4.53 -1.96
C VAL A 96 -10.46 -3.31 -1.21
N CYS A 97 -11.76 -3.07 -1.24
CA CYS A 97 -12.39 -1.92 -0.60
C CYS A 97 -13.31 -2.42 0.52
N ASP A 98 -13.23 -1.76 1.68
CA ASP A 98 -14.25 -1.89 2.71
C ASP A 98 -15.57 -1.27 2.21
N GLU A 99 -16.69 -1.94 2.49
CA GLU A 99 -18.03 -1.49 2.10
C GLU A 99 -18.62 -0.52 3.13
N GLY A 100 -18.06 -0.45 4.35
CA GLY A 100 -18.50 0.43 5.45
C GLY A 100 -19.67 -0.13 6.27
#